data_AF-A0A9X6WHT6-F1
#
_entry.id   AF-A0A9X6WHT6-F1
#
_cell.length_a   1.000
_cell.length_b   1.000
_cell.length_c   1.000
_cell.angle_alpha   90.00
_cell.angle_beta   90.00
_cell.angle_gamma   90.00
#
_symmetry.space_group_name_H-M   'P 1'
#
loop_
_entity.id
_entity.type
_entity.pdbx_description
1 polymer ?
#
loop_
_entity_poly.entity_id
_entity_poly.type
_entity_poly.pdbx_seq_one_letter_code
_entity_poly.pdbx_strand_id
1 'polypeptide(L)'
;MNVFDDQIVYIASPHAEEQIIARTGYSLKNAKAEVEKLAKEGELLIEVDNYRYIKNGELYLPCIQYTGRPKNYFRVKSVLTWDMVDYRFQKVIDNYHLTRKA
;
A
#
# COMPACT_ATOMS: atom_id res chain seq x y z
N MET A 1 6.87 -22.71 -21.04
CA MET A 1 5.73 -21.79 -21.28
C MET A 1 4.97 -21.70 -19.96
N ASN A 2 5.18 -20.63 -19.18
CA ASN A 2 4.39 -20.31 -17.97
C ASN A 2 4.49 -18.80 -17.76
N VAL A 3 3.79 -18.06 -18.64
CA VAL A 3 3.66 -16.60 -18.58
C VAL A 3 2.35 -16.28 -17.84
N PHE A 4 2.19 -16.85 -16.65
CA PHE A 4 1.21 -16.40 -15.68
C PHE A 4 1.98 -15.61 -14.61
N ASP A 5 2.66 -14.54 -15.04
CA ASP A 5 3.30 -13.59 -14.12
C ASP A 5 2.24 -13.08 -13.14
N ASP A 6 2.32 -13.49 -11.88
CA ASP A 6 2.81 -12.67 -10.75
C ASP A 6 2.39 -11.18 -10.68
N GLN A 7 1.35 -10.75 -11.41
CA GLN A 7 0.87 -9.38 -11.30
C GLN A 7 0.21 -9.18 -9.95
N ILE A 8 0.85 -8.37 -9.12
CA ILE A 8 0.30 -7.88 -7.88
C ILE A 8 -0.96 -7.07 -8.17
N VAL A 9 -2.05 -7.41 -7.47
CA VAL A 9 -3.33 -6.71 -7.59
C VAL A 9 -3.55 -5.90 -6.32
N TYR A 10 -3.61 -4.59 -6.47
CA TYR A 10 -3.96 -3.68 -5.37
C TYR A 10 -5.46 -3.44 -5.34
N ILE A 11 -6.03 -3.44 -4.14
CA ILE A 11 -7.45 -3.14 -3.89
C ILE A 11 -7.54 -2.03 -2.86
N ALA A 12 -8.29 -0.96 -3.15
CA ALA A 12 -8.51 0.10 -2.19
C ALA A 12 -9.39 -0.37 -1.02
N SER A 13 -9.12 0.13 0.19
CA SER A 13 -10.06 0.04 1.30
C SER A 13 -10.92 1.30 1.36
N PRO A 14 -12.15 1.24 1.93
CA PRO A 14 -13.00 2.42 2.08
C PRO A 14 -12.29 3.58 2.78
N HIS A 15 -11.48 3.28 3.79
CA HIS A 15 -10.70 4.29 4.50
C HIS A 15 -9.65 4.99 3.62
N ALA A 16 -8.96 4.23 2.76
CA ALA A 16 -8.02 4.80 1.80
C ALA A 16 -8.75 5.68 0.76
N GLU A 17 -9.95 5.28 0.35
CA GLU A 17 -10.81 6.07 -0.56
C GLU A 17 -11.24 7.39 0.09
N GLU A 18 -11.70 7.37 1.34
CA GLU A 18 -12.04 8.59 2.10
C GLU A 18 -10.85 9.55 2.22
N GLN A 19 -9.66 9.00 2.49
CA GLN A 19 -8.44 9.80 2.62
C GLN A 19 -8.01 10.44 1.31
N ILE A 20 -8.10 9.73 0.17
CA ILE A 20 -7.76 10.36 -1.12
C ILE A 20 -8.79 11.45 -1.47
N ILE A 21 -10.09 11.22 -1.24
CA ILE A 21 -11.15 12.21 -1.48
C ILE A 21 -10.89 13.48 -0.69
N ALA A 22 -10.60 13.35 0.61
CA ALA A 22 -10.33 14.49 1.49
C ALA A 22 -9.09 15.29 1.05
N ARG A 23 -8.11 14.66 0.41
CA ARG A 23 -6.84 15.28 0.01
C ARG A 23 -6.90 15.94 -1.36
N THR A 24 -7.55 15.32 -2.33
CA THR A 24 -7.49 15.75 -3.74
C THR A 24 -8.81 16.30 -4.27
N GLY A 25 -9.91 16.14 -3.52
CA GLY A 25 -11.25 16.49 -3.98
C GLY A 25 -11.81 15.55 -5.04
N TYR A 26 -11.25 14.34 -5.21
CA TYR A 26 -11.81 13.35 -6.14
C TYR A 26 -13.25 12.99 -5.77
N SER A 27 -14.07 12.68 -6.79
CA SER A 27 -15.38 12.09 -6.56
C SER A 27 -15.24 10.66 -6.02
N LEU A 28 -16.19 10.23 -5.20
CA LEU A 28 -16.24 8.88 -4.64
C LEU A 28 -16.11 7.79 -5.71
N LYS A 29 -16.68 8.02 -6.91
CA LYS A 29 -16.65 7.08 -8.04
C LYS A 29 -15.23 6.81 -8.55
N ASN A 30 -14.32 7.78 -8.43
CA ASN A 30 -12.96 7.68 -8.95
C ASN A 30 -11.92 7.38 -7.86
N ALA A 31 -12.25 7.61 -6.59
CA ALA A 31 -11.35 7.45 -5.45
C ALA A 31 -10.72 6.05 -5.38
N LYS A 32 -11.54 5.00 -5.53
CA LYS A 32 -11.06 3.62 -5.55
C LYS A 32 -10.00 3.38 -6.63
N ALA A 33 -10.35 3.69 -7.88
CA ALA A 33 -9.47 3.45 -9.03
C ALA A 33 -8.17 4.24 -8.91
N GLU A 34 -8.24 5.45 -8.34
CA GLU A 34 -7.05 6.27 -8.11
C GLU A 34 -6.13 5.66 -7.05
N VAL A 35 -6.65 5.21 -5.91
CA VAL A 35 -5.82 4.55 -4.88
C VAL A 35 -5.13 3.30 -5.43
N GLU A 36 -5.86 2.48 -6.19
CA GLU A 36 -5.32 1.26 -6.82
C GLU A 36 -4.25 1.60 -7.86
N LYS A 37 -4.46 2.66 -8.65
CA LYS A 37 -3.49 3.18 -9.63
C LYS A 37 -2.23 3.71 -8.94
N LEU A 38 -2.37 4.54 -7.91
CA LEU A 38 -1.24 5.08 -7.14
C LEU A 38 -0.38 3.98 -6.53
N ALA A 39 -1.01 2.94 -5.98
CA ALA A 39 -0.27 1.79 -5.46
C ALA A 39 0.45 1.00 -6.57
N LYS A 40 -0.17 0.87 -7.75
CA LYS A 40 0.43 0.16 -8.89
C LYS A 40 1.62 0.90 -9.51
N GLU A 41 1.52 2.23 -9.60
CA GLU A 41 2.55 3.09 -10.22
C GLU A 41 3.63 3.53 -9.23
N GLY A 42 3.40 3.32 -7.94
CA GLY A 42 4.33 3.71 -6.88
C GLY A 42 5.56 2.82 -6.78
N GLU A 43 6.61 3.36 -6.19
CA GLU A 43 7.84 2.67 -5.83
C GLU A 43 7.59 1.78 -4.60
N LEU A 44 7.85 0.47 -4.74
CA LEU A 44 7.90 -0.42 -3.59
C LEU A 44 9.13 -0.10 -2.75
N LEU A 45 8.93 0.45 -1.56
CA LEU A 45 10.02 0.69 -0.63
C LEU A 45 10.46 -0.61 0.04
N ILE A 46 9.47 -1.38 0.54
CA ILE A 46 9.69 -2.55 1.39
C ILE A 46 8.57 -3.56 1.19
N GLU A 47 8.94 -4.84 1.17
CA GLU A 47 8.03 -5.97 1.28
C GLU A 47 8.49 -6.90 2.40
N VAL A 48 7.60 -7.18 3.35
CA VAL A 48 7.86 -8.06 4.50
C VAL A 48 6.62 -8.87 4.76
N ASP A 49 6.75 -10.20 4.66
CA ASP A 49 5.67 -11.17 4.84
C ASP A 49 4.42 -10.81 4.01
N ASN A 50 3.36 -10.38 4.70
CA ASN A 50 2.07 -10.03 4.12
C ASN A 50 1.93 -8.53 3.90
N TYR A 51 2.98 -7.73 4.07
CA TYR A 51 2.94 -6.28 3.98
C TYR A 51 3.78 -5.78 2.82
N ARG A 52 3.27 -4.75 2.13
CA ARG A 52 3.99 -3.99 1.11
C ARG A 52 3.83 -2.51 1.40
N TYR A 53 4.93 -1.77 1.37
CA TYR A 53 4.95 -0.34 1.64
C TYR A 53 5.36 0.39 0.38
N ILE A 54 4.47 1.24 -0.13
CA ILE A 54 4.61 1.86 -1.44
C ILE A 54 4.67 3.36 -1.27
N LYS A 55 5.61 4.01 -1.95
CA LYS A 55 5.70 5.46 -2.05
C LYS A 55 5.33 5.90 -3.46
N ASN A 56 4.48 6.90 -3.59
CA ASN A 56 4.15 7.51 -4.87
C ASN A 56 4.16 9.03 -4.71
N GLY A 57 5.23 9.68 -5.16
CA GLY A 57 5.49 11.09 -4.87
C GLY A 57 5.49 11.36 -3.37
N GLU A 58 4.62 12.28 -2.94
CA GLU A 58 4.42 12.65 -1.53
C GLU A 58 3.50 11.70 -0.77
N LEU A 59 2.99 10.64 -1.41
CA LEU A 59 2.05 9.70 -0.79
C LEU A 59 2.73 8.42 -0.36
N TYR A 60 2.24 7.89 0.75
CA TYR A 60 2.62 6.62 1.33
C TYR A 60 1.40 5.71 1.46
N LEU A 61 1.49 4.53 0.85
CA LEU A 61 0.40 3.58 0.69
C LEU A 61 0.78 2.23 1.34
N PRO A 62 0.50 2.04 2.65
CA PRO A 62 0.70 0.75 3.30
C PRO A 62 -0.34 -0.25 2.81
N CYS A 63 0.14 -1.41 2.38
CA CYS A 63 -0.66 -2.49 1.82
C CYS A 63 -0.49 -3.77 2.65
N ILE A 64 -1.56 -4.54 2.81
CA ILE A 64 -1.55 -5.85 3.48
C ILE A 64 -2.20 -6.90 2.58
N GLN A 65 -1.69 -8.13 2.57
CA GLN A 65 -2.25 -9.22 1.81
C GLN A 65 -3.73 -9.41 2.16
N TYR A 66 -4.58 -9.49 1.14
CA TYR A 66 -6.01 -9.62 1.34
C TYR A 66 -6.38 -11.08 1.60
N THR A 67 -6.61 -11.40 2.87
CA THR A 67 -7.11 -12.72 3.31
C THR A 67 -8.38 -13.12 2.56
N GLY A 68 -8.44 -14.37 2.10
CA GLY A 68 -9.57 -14.88 1.30
C GLY A 68 -9.48 -14.57 -0.20
N ARG A 69 -8.35 -14.00 -0.66
CA ARG A 69 -7.99 -13.84 -2.07
C ARG A 69 -6.66 -14.55 -2.37
N PRO A 70 -6.32 -14.76 -3.66
CA PRO A 70 -5.00 -15.27 -4.03
C PRO A 70 -3.86 -14.41 -3.47
N LYS A 71 -2.68 -15.03 -3.28
CA LYS A 71 -1.55 -14.42 -2.54
C LYS A 71 -1.04 -13.10 -3.12
N ASN A 72 -1.25 -12.87 -4.41
CA ASN A 72 -0.86 -11.65 -5.13
C ASN A 72 -1.81 -10.47 -4.91
N TYR A 73 -2.89 -10.63 -4.13
CA TYR A 73 -3.82 -9.55 -3.81
C TYR A 73 -3.43 -8.83 -2.53
N PHE A 74 -3.25 -7.52 -2.62
CA PHE A 74 -2.92 -6.65 -1.50
C PHE A 74 -3.95 -5.54 -1.38
N ARG A 75 -4.42 -5.29 -0.16
CA ARG A 75 -5.34 -4.21 0.15
C ARG A 75 -4.58 -2.98 0.66
N VAL A 76 -4.79 -1.84 0.01
CA VAL A 76 -4.28 -0.54 0.45
C VAL A 76 -5.08 -0.08 1.68
N LYS A 77 -4.42 0.06 2.83
CA LYS A 77 -5.09 0.34 4.11
C LYS A 77 -5.32 1.82 4.35
N SER A 78 -4.42 2.67 3.85
CA SER A 78 -4.45 4.12 4.05
C SER A 78 -3.71 4.84 2.92
N VAL A 79 -3.95 6.15 2.82
CA VAL A 79 -3.19 7.09 1.99
C VAL A 79 -2.66 8.20 2.92
N LEU A 80 -1.39 8.07 3.28
CA LEU A 80 -0.67 9.02 4.15
C LEU A 80 0.23 9.91 3.30
N THR A 81 0.71 11.02 3.86
CA THR A 81 1.82 11.75 3.24
C THR A 81 3.15 11.16 3.70
N TRP A 82 4.18 11.29 2.88
CA TRP A 82 5.51 10.76 3.18
C TRP A 82 6.09 11.37 4.46
N ASP A 83 5.96 12.69 4.64
CA ASP A 83 6.39 13.43 5.84
C ASP A 83 5.76 12.92 7.15
N MET A 84 4.62 12.22 7.09
CA MET A 84 4.00 11.63 8.28
C MET A 84 4.72 10.37 8.74
N VAL A 85 5.55 9.77 7.89
CA VAL A 85 6.10 8.41 8.07
C VAL A 85 7.62 8.39 7.93
N ASP A 86 8.23 9.28 7.15
CA ASP A 86 9.66 9.31 6.83
C ASP A 86 10.56 9.23 8.07
N TYR A 87 10.29 10.04 9.09
CA TYR A 87 11.05 10.13 10.33
C TYR A 87 10.91 8.88 11.23
N ARG A 88 9.91 8.04 10.97
CA ARG A 88 9.69 6.75 11.64
C ARG A 88 9.98 5.57 10.73
N PHE A 89 10.31 5.79 9.46
CA PHE A 89 10.41 4.71 8.49
C PHE A 89 11.55 3.77 8.86
N GLN A 90 12.71 4.30 9.28
CA GLN A 90 13.79 3.47 9.80
C GLN A 90 13.36 2.63 11.01
N LYS A 91 12.57 3.19 11.93
CA LYS A 91 12.02 2.45 13.08
C LYS A 91 11.03 1.36 12.64
N VAL A 92 10.27 1.60 11.58
CA VAL A 92 9.41 0.60 10.94
C VAL A 92 10.28 -0.55 10.45
N ILE A 93 11.37 -0.29 9.71
CA ILE A 93 12.36 -1.29 9.28
C ILE A 93 12.97 -2.04 10.48
N ASP A 94 13.49 -1.30 11.46
CA ASP A 94 14.26 -1.83 12.58
C ASP A 94 13.40 -2.71 13.50
N ASN A 95 12.14 -2.33 13.74
CA ASN A 95 11.22 -3.14 14.53
C ASN A 95 10.94 -4.51 13.88
N TYR A 96 11.02 -4.63 12.55
CA TYR A 96 10.85 -5.92 11.87
C TYR A 96 12.03 -6.87 12.08
N HIS A 97 13.25 -6.36 12.23
CA HIS A 97 14.39 -7.20 12.60
C HIS A 97 14.22 -7.84 13.98
N LEU A 98 13.48 -7.18 14.88
CA LEU A 98 13.25 -7.65 16.25
C LEU A 98 12.11 -8.68 16.36
N THR A 99 11.07 -8.60 15.54
CA THR A 99 9.97 -9.59 15.54
C THR A 99 10.34 -10.94 14.91
N ARG A 100 11.55 -11.09 14.37
CA ARG A 100 12.07 -12.36 13.81
C ARG A 100 12.68 -13.30 14.86
N LYS A 101 12.60 -12.95 16.15
CA LYS A 101 12.89 -13.84 17.29
C LYS A 101 11.71 -13.83 18.27
N ALA A 102 10.71 -14.65 17.99
CA ALA A 102 9.80 -15.23 18.99
C ALA A 102 9.32 -16.57 18.47
#